data_AF-A0AAP9SGT9-F1
#
_entry.id   AF-A0AAP9SGT9-F1
#
_cell.length_a   1.000
_cell.length_b   1.000
_cell.length_c   1.000
_cell.angle_alpha   90.00
_cell.angle_beta   90.00
_cell.angle_gamma   90.00
#
_symmetry.space_group_name_H-M   'P 1'
#
loop_
_entity.id
_entity.type
_entity.pdbx_description
1 polymer ?
#
loop_
_entity_poly.entity_id
_entity_poly.type
_entity_poly.pdbx_seq_one_letter_code
_entity_poly.pdbx_strand_id
1 'polypeptide(L)'
;MRNSVFLILSTHVQERWMLPSFGSRLKDYVFENQSVETEEMIRREIIASLHTWEPRITDIEVDFQREDAVLLITISYLCTEHSKRDALQYPLALESG
;
A
#
# COMPACT_ATOMS: atom_id res chain seq x y z
N MET A 1 0.58 14.41 4.08
CA MET A 1 0.85 12.99 4.36
C MET A 1 0.25 12.09 3.30
N ARG A 2 -1.08 12.12 3.07
CA ARG A 2 -1.75 11.29 2.05
C ARG A 2 -1.04 11.20 0.69
N ASN A 3 -0.56 12.31 0.12
CA ASN A 3 0.17 12.30 -1.15
C ASN A 3 1.53 11.56 -1.09
N SER A 4 2.21 11.58 0.06
CA SER A 4 3.47 10.84 0.29
C SER A 4 3.20 9.33 0.30
N VAL A 5 2.21 8.92 1.10
CA VAL A 5 1.75 7.51 1.19
C VAL A 5 1.33 7.00 -0.18
N PHE A 6 0.51 7.77 -0.92
CA PHE A 6 0.10 7.40 -2.27
C PHE A 6 1.30 7.25 -3.22
N LEU A 7 2.25 8.20 -3.20
CA LEU A 7 3.43 8.15 -4.06
C LEU A 7 4.30 6.92 -3.78
N ILE A 8 4.51 6.57 -2.51
CA ILE A 8 5.27 5.37 -2.12
C ILE A 8 4.60 4.11 -2.68
N LEU A 9 3.28 3.99 -2.51
CA LEU A 9 2.54 2.81 -2.94
C LEU A 9 2.42 2.71 -4.48
N SER A 10 2.29 3.82 -5.19
CA SER A 10 2.22 3.84 -6.66
C SER A 10 3.55 3.63 -7.37
N THR A 11 4.68 3.84 -6.68
CA THR A 11 6.02 3.65 -7.26
C THR A 11 6.42 2.19 -7.14
N HIS A 12 6.76 1.54 -8.26
CA HIS A 12 7.22 0.15 -8.22
C HIS A 12 8.69 0.09 -7.78
N VAL A 13 9.03 -0.91 -6.97
CA VAL A 13 10.41 -1.15 -6.54
C VAL A 13 11.28 -1.37 -7.78
N GLN A 14 12.49 -0.82 -7.81
CA GLN A 14 13.41 -0.76 -8.97
C GLN A 14 13.12 0.30 -10.06
N GLU A 15 12.02 1.05 -10.02
CA GLU A 15 11.77 2.16 -10.99
C GLU A 15 12.72 3.36 -10.80
N ARG A 16 13.37 3.48 -9.63
CA ARG A 16 14.36 4.54 -9.36
C ARG A 16 15.77 3.98 -9.25
N TRP A 17 16.59 4.23 -10.27
CA TRP A 17 17.97 3.72 -10.35
C TRP A 17 18.86 4.11 -9.15
N MET A 18 18.60 5.25 -8.49
CA MET A 18 19.36 5.71 -7.32
C MET A 18 18.79 5.25 -5.97
N LEU A 19 17.59 4.67 -5.94
CA LEU A 19 16.93 4.21 -4.70
C LEU A 19 16.13 2.94 -4.99
N PRO A 20 16.80 1.81 -5.26
CA PRO A 20 16.16 0.60 -5.80
C PRO A 20 15.14 -0.04 -4.85
N SER A 21 15.20 0.26 -3.55
CA SER A 21 14.24 -0.18 -2.53
C SER A 21 13.02 0.75 -2.37
N PHE A 22 12.98 1.89 -3.06
CA PHE A 22 11.89 2.86 -2.97
C PHE A 22 10.66 2.39 -3.72
N GLY A 23 9.54 2.31 -3.01
CA GLY A 23 8.26 1.96 -3.60
C GLY A 23 7.55 0.85 -2.84
N SER A 24 6.63 0.19 -3.54
CA SER A 24 6.00 -1.04 -3.09
C SER A 24 5.91 -2.04 -4.23
N ARG A 25 5.89 -3.32 -3.89
CA ARG A 25 5.65 -4.40 -4.84
C ARG A 25 4.17 -4.64 -5.10
N LEU A 26 3.29 -3.69 -4.77
CA LEU A 26 1.84 -3.82 -4.95
C LEU A 26 1.42 -4.19 -6.37
N LYS A 27 2.14 -3.69 -7.39
CA LYS A 27 1.86 -4.03 -8.79
C LYS A 27 2.14 -5.50 -9.13
N ASP A 28 3.00 -6.18 -8.37
CA ASP A 28 3.29 -7.62 -8.58
C ASP A 28 2.07 -8.48 -8.22
N TYR A 29 1.24 -8.01 -7.29
CA TYR A 29 0.08 -8.74 -6.79
C TYR A 29 -1.19 -8.61 -7.67
N VAL A 30 -1.15 -7.79 -8.73
CA VAL A 30 -2.27 -7.63 -9.68
C VAL A 30 -2.61 -8.94 -10.40
N PHE A 31 -1.62 -9.83 -10.54
CA PHE A 31 -1.73 -11.10 -11.28
C PHE A 31 -1.80 -12.33 -10.36
N GLU A 32 -1.72 -12.14 -9.04
CA GLU A 32 -1.79 -13.23 -8.06
C GLU A 32 -3.21 -13.76 -7.90
N ASN A 33 -3.36 -15.02 -7.52
CA ASN A 33 -4.68 -15.59 -7.29
C ASN A 33 -5.38 -14.86 -6.14
N GLN A 34 -6.67 -14.62 -6.30
CA GLN A 34 -7.48 -13.71 -5.50
C GLN A 34 -7.86 -14.27 -4.11
N SER A 35 -6.87 -14.74 -3.34
CA SER A 35 -7.03 -15.44 -2.07
C SER A 35 -6.68 -14.59 -0.83
N VAL A 36 -7.09 -15.07 0.35
CA VAL A 36 -6.80 -14.42 1.65
C VAL A 36 -5.30 -14.33 1.91
N GLU A 37 -4.53 -15.30 1.41
CA GLU A 37 -3.06 -15.30 1.49
C GLU A 37 -2.46 -14.10 0.73
N THR A 38 -2.98 -13.81 -0.47
CA THR A 38 -2.54 -12.66 -1.28
C THR A 38 -2.85 -11.34 -0.57
N GLU A 39 -4.03 -11.20 0.04
CA GLU A 39 -4.37 -10.01 0.83
C GLU A 39 -3.41 -9.81 2.02
N GLU A 40 -3.04 -10.89 2.71
CA GLU A 40 -2.08 -10.82 3.81
C GLU A 40 -0.67 -10.46 3.33
N MET A 41 -0.24 -10.95 2.16
CA MET A 41 1.03 -10.55 1.54
C MET A 41 1.03 -9.06 1.19
N ILE A 42 -0.06 -8.58 0.58
CA ILE A 42 -0.27 -7.15 0.26
C ILE A 42 -0.21 -6.30 1.52
N ARG A 43 -0.90 -6.72 2.60
CA ARG A 43 -0.89 -6.02 3.90
C ARG A 43 0.52 -5.85 4.44
N ARG A 44 1.29 -6.94 4.46
CA ARG A 44 2.68 -6.92 4.96
C ARG A 44 3.57 -6.01 4.13
N GLU A 45 3.44 -6.06 2.81
CA GLU A 45 4.19 -5.20 1.90
C GLU A 45 3.89 -3.72 2.15
N ILE A 46 2.61 -3.34 2.25
CA ILE A 46 2.19 -1.96 2.55
C ILE A 46 2.81 -1.48 3.87
N ILE A 47 2.64 -2.26 4.94
CA ILE A 47 3.13 -1.91 6.26
C ILE A 47 4.66 -1.77 6.24
N ALA A 48 5.38 -2.71 5.61
CA ALA A 48 6.84 -2.67 5.53
C ALA A 48 7.35 -1.46 4.72
N SER A 49 6.78 -1.19 3.55
CA SER A 49 7.13 -0.05 2.72
C SER A 49 6.88 1.28 3.44
N LEU A 50 5.71 1.43 4.08
CA LEU A 50 5.36 2.65 4.79
C LEU A 50 6.21 2.87 6.03
N HIS A 51 6.52 1.82 6.81
CA HIS A 51 7.47 1.94 7.91
C HIS A 51 8.88 2.33 7.46
N THR A 52 9.31 1.82 6.30
CA THR A 52 10.65 2.11 5.76
C THR A 52 10.75 3.55 5.27
N TRP A 53 9.74 4.03 4.53
CA TRP A 53 9.82 5.27 3.78
C TRP A 53 9.12 6.47 4.43
N GLU A 54 8.22 6.24 5.39
CA GLU A 54 7.48 7.29 6.08
C GLU A 54 7.48 7.05 7.61
N PRO A 55 8.61 7.27 8.31
CA PRO A 55 8.71 7.03 9.76
C PRO A 55 7.81 7.94 10.63
N ARG A 56 7.16 8.92 10.01
CA ARG A 56 6.23 9.87 10.65
C ARG A 56 4.80 9.32 10.77
N ILE A 57 4.53 8.13 10.24
CA ILE A 57 3.25 7.45 10.41
C ILE A 57 3.41 6.19 11.28
N THR A 58 2.39 5.93 12.10
CA THR A 58 2.32 4.82 13.08
C THR A 58 0.90 4.27 13.11
N ASP A 59 0.64 3.18 13.84
CA ASP A 59 -0.68 2.54 13.94
C ASP A 59 -1.33 2.30 12.56
N ILE A 60 -0.57 1.66 11.67
CA ILE A 60 -0.99 1.41 10.30
C ILE A 60 -1.98 0.23 10.28
N GLU A 61 -3.21 0.50 9.85
CA GLU A 61 -4.27 -0.48 9.64
C GLU A 61 -4.57 -0.58 8.13
N VAL A 62 -4.75 -1.80 7.63
CA VAL A 62 -5.00 -2.08 6.21
C VAL A 62 -6.21 -2.99 6.07
N ASP A 63 -7.25 -2.45 5.45
CA ASP A 63 -8.51 -3.13 5.15
C ASP A 63 -8.67 -3.33 3.65
N PHE A 64 -9.31 -4.44 3.30
CA PHE A 64 -9.56 -4.84 1.91
C PHE A 64 -11.06 -4.91 1.66
N GLN A 65 -11.49 -4.29 0.56
CA GLN A 65 -12.85 -4.37 0.07
C GLN A 65 -12.81 -4.71 -1.42
N ARG A 66 -13.41 -5.85 -1.78
CA ARG A 66 -13.49 -6.28 -3.18
C ARG A 66 -14.73 -5.67 -3.83
N GLU A 67 -14.53 -4.97 -4.95
CA GLU A 67 -15.58 -4.38 -5.77
C GLU A 67 -15.36 -4.80 -7.24
N ASP A 68 -16.20 -5.70 -7.74
CA ASP A 68 -16.13 -6.23 -9.11
C ASP A 68 -14.70 -6.65 -9.52
N ALA A 69 -14.04 -5.82 -10.36
CA ALA A 69 -12.68 -6.03 -10.88
C ALA A 69 -11.61 -5.16 -10.17
N VAL A 70 -11.92 -4.65 -8.97
CA VAL A 70 -11.04 -3.76 -8.20
C VAL A 70 -10.98 -4.23 -6.75
N LEU A 71 -9.79 -4.31 -6.20
CA LEU A 71 -9.55 -4.43 -4.76
C LEU A 71 -9.30 -3.03 -4.20
N LEU A 72 -10.26 -2.49 -3.48
CA LEU A 72 -10.09 -1.25 -2.73
C LEU A 72 -9.35 -1.53 -1.43
N ILE A 73 -8.17 -0.94 -1.31
CA ILE A 73 -7.33 -1.05 -0.12
C ILE A 73 -7.46 0.25 0.66
N THR A 74 -7.97 0.16 1.89
CA THR A 74 -8.07 1.31 2.80
C THR A 74 -6.92 1.25 3.79
N ILE A 75 -6.08 2.27 3.78
CA ILE A 75 -4.89 2.36 4.64
C ILE A 75 -5.11 3.51 5.62
N SER A 76 -5.30 3.18 6.89
CA SER A 76 -5.49 4.13 7.97
C SER A 76 -4.23 4.22 8.81
N TYR A 77 -3.84 5.42 9.23
CA TYR A 77 -2.60 5.62 10.00
C TYR A 77 -2.66 6.86 10.89
N LEU A 78 -1.83 6.87 11.94
CA LEU A 78 -1.63 8.01 12.84
C LEU A 78 -0.37 8.79 12.43
N CYS A 79 -0.55 10.07 12.10
CA CYS A 79 0.56 11.00 11.86
C CYS A 79 1.13 11.48 13.21
N THR A 80 2.38 11.19 13.50
CA THR A 80 3.01 11.51 14.80
C THR A 80 3.21 13.01 15.00
N GLU A 81 3.56 13.74 13.95
CA GLU A 81 3.80 15.20 14.00
C GLU A 81 2.60 16.02 14.50
N HIS A 82 1.38 15.58 14.18
CA HIS A 82 0.15 16.31 14.46
C HIS A 82 -0.84 15.52 15.32
N SER A 83 -0.44 14.32 15.77
CA SER A 83 -1.28 13.34 16.48
C SER A 83 -2.67 13.17 15.85
N LYS A 84 -2.71 13.09 14.52
CA LYS A 84 -3.96 13.05 13.74
C LYS A 84 -4.05 11.76 12.93
N ARG A 85 -5.21 11.10 12.99
CA ARG A 85 -5.54 9.98 12.11
C ARG A 85 -5.89 10.48 10.72
N ASP A 86 -5.38 9.79 9.72
CA ASP A 86 -5.64 10.03 8.31
C ASP A 86 -5.78 8.69 7.59
N ALA A 87 -6.43 8.70 6.43
CA ALA A 87 -6.68 7.49 5.66
C ALA A 87 -6.53 7.73 4.16
N LEU A 88 -6.08 6.70 3.45
CA LEU A 88 -5.93 6.68 2.00
C LEU A 88 -6.65 5.44 1.46
N GLN A 89 -7.53 5.67 0.48
CA GLN A 89 -8.02 4.59 -0.38
C GLN A 89 -7.11 4.45 -1.59
N TYR A 90 -6.63 3.23 -1.82
CA TYR A 90 -5.79 2.85 -2.94
C TYR A 90 -6.50 1.77 -3.76
N PRO A 91 -6.96 2.08 -4.98
CA PRO A 91 -7.56 1.08 -5.86
C PRO A 91 -6.47 0.23 -6.52
N LEU A 92 -6.56 -1.09 -6.36
CA LEU A 92 -5.76 -2.07 -7.09
C LEU A 92 -6.65 -2.77 -8.12
N ALA A 93 -6.37 -2.58 -9.40
CA ALA A 93 -7.08 -3.32 -10.44
C ALA A 93 -6.78 -4.82 -10.32
N LEU A 94 -7.82 -5.65 -10.42
CA LEU A 94 -7.72 -7.10 -10.48
C LEU A 94 -7.85 -7.49 -11.94
N GLU A 95 -6.82 -8.11 -12.52
CA GLU A 95 -7.01 -8.70 -13.84
C GLU A 95 -7.87 -9.96 -13.72
N SER A 96 -8.92 -10.02 -14.54
CA SER A 96 -9.73 -11.22 -14.71
C SER A 96 -8.99 -12.14 -15.68
N GLY A 97 -8.28 -13.14 -15.14
CA GLY A 97 -7.69 -14.21 -15.93
C GLY A 97 -8.72 -15.09 -16.62
#